data_AF-A0A8C9GZU6-F1
#
_entry.id   AF-A0A8C9GZU6-F1
#
_cell.length_a   1.000
_cell.length_b   1.000
_cell.length_c   1.000
_cell.angle_alpha   90.00
_cell.angle_beta   90.00
_cell.angle_gamma   90.00
#
_symmetry.space_group_name_H-M   'P 1'
#
loop_
_entity.id
_entity.type
_entity.pdbx_description
1 polymer ?
#
loop_
_entity_poly.entity_id
_entity_poly.type
_entity_poly.pdbx_seq_one_letter_code
_entity_poly.pdbx_strand_id
1 'polypeptide(L)' 'MEKVKRENPTVMDKARAVIDSVIRKGAQASQIFITYICEEDRYLAGTLGLSAGKGQ' A
#
# COMPACT_ATOMS: atom_id res chain seq x y z
N MET A 1 -20.03 -2.55 -19.86
CA MET A 1 -18.78 -1.90 -20.31
C MET A 1 -18.47 -0.78 -19.33
N GLU A 2 -17.59 -1.03 -18.38
CA GLU A 2 -17.13 0.01 -17.45
C GLU A 2 -15.64 0.25 -17.66
N LYS A 3 -15.33 1.53 -17.85
CA LYS A 3 -14.08 2.05 -18.37
C LYS A 3 -12.94 1.89 -17.36
N VAL A 4 -12.26 0.74 -17.33
CA VAL A 4 -10.90 0.66 -16.76
C VAL A 4 -9.91 1.13 -17.84
N LYS A 5 -10.03 2.39 -18.23
CA LYS A 5 -9.13 3.03 -19.22
C LYS A 5 -8.56 4.29 -18.60
N ARG A 6 -7.65 4.10 -17.64
CA ARG A 6 -6.66 5.06 -17.17
C ARG A 6 -5.62 4.28 -16.36
N GLU A 7 -4.97 3.35 -17.04
CA GLU A 7 -3.65 2.90 -16.64
C GLU A 7 -2.70 4.04 -17.04
N ASN A 8 -2.62 5.11 -16.25
CA ASN A 8 -1.49 6.02 -16.43
C ASN A 8 -0.28 5.20 -15.94
N PRO A 9 0.77 4.99 -16.73
CA PRO A 9 1.89 4.09 -16.37
C PRO A 9 2.83 4.71 -15.32
N THR A 10 2.39 5.75 -14.64
CA THR A 10 3.13 6.43 -13.59
C THR A 10 3.21 5.56 -12.34
N VAL A 11 4.34 5.65 -11.64
CA VAL A 11 4.58 4.93 -10.37
C VAL A 11 3.45 5.17 -9.37
N MET A 12 2.82 6.36 -9.40
CA MET A 12 1.63 6.69 -8.61
C MET A 12 0.43 5.77 -8.87
N ASP A 13 0.09 5.46 -10.11
CA ASP A 13 -1.07 4.62 -10.43
C ASP A 13 -0.83 3.18 -10.02
N LYS A 14 0.41 2.69 -10.16
CA LYS A 14 0.81 1.38 -9.63
C LYS A 14 0.64 1.35 -8.11
N ALA A 15 1.12 2.36 -7.40
CA ALA A 15 0.93 2.45 -5.96
C ALA A 15 -0.56 2.48 -5.58
N ARG A 16 -1.39 3.23 -6.33
CA ARG A 16 -2.83 3.31 -6.11
C ARG A 16 -3.53 1.97 -6.33
N ALA A 17 -3.16 1.22 -7.37
CA ALA A 17 -3.70 -0.12 -7.64
C ALA A 17 -3.32 -1.12 -6.53
N VAL A 18 -2.08 -1.05 -6.03
CA VAL A 18 -1.63 -1.88 -4.91
C VAL A 18 -2.43 -1.55 -3.65
N ILE A 19 -2.59 -0.27 -3.30
CA ILE A 19 -3.35 0.16 -2.13
C ILE A 19 -4.82 -0.26 -2.24
N ASP A 20 -5.47 -0.07 -3.39
CA ASP A 20 -6.86 -0.50 -3.63
C ASP A 20 -7.01 -2.02 -3.44
N SER A 21 -6.06 -2.79 -3.97
CA SER A 21 -6.04 -4.24 -3.81
C SER A 21 -5.86 -4.67 -2.35
N VAL A 22 -4.98 -4.01 -1.61
CA VAL A 22 -4.74 -4.26 -0.18
C VAL A 22 -5.98 -3.91 0.65
N ILE A 23 -6.65 -2.79 0.37
CA ILE A 23 -7.89 -2.39 1.05
C ILE A 23 -8.99 -3.43 0.80
N ARG A 24 -9.15 -3.92 -0.43
CA ARG A 24 -10.14 -4.98 -0.73
C ARG A 24 -9.87 -6.30 -0.01
N LYS A 25 -8.60 -6.62 0.28
CA LYS A 25 -8.22 -7.84 1.02
C LYS A 25 -8.46 -7.72 2.53
N GLY A 26 -8.63 -6.52 3.05
CA GLY A 26 -8.97 -6.26 4.45
C GLY A 26 -7.76 -6.07 5.38
N ALA A 27 -8.04 -6.04 6.69
CA ALA A 27 -7.10 -5.58 7.70
C ALA A 27 -5.78 -6.37 7.77
N GLN A 28 -5.82 -7.70 7.57
CA GLN A 28 -4.59 -8.50 7.56
C GLN A 28 -3.62 -8.10 6.44
N ALA A 29 -4.13 -7.85 5.24
CA ALA A 29 -3.30 -7.43 4.12
C ALA A 29 -2.72 -6.04 4.34
N SER A 30 -3.48 -5.13 4.97
CA SER A 30 -2.99 -3.81 5.34
C SER A 30 -1.83 -3.90 6.34
N GLN A 31 -1.92 -4.77 7.35
CA GLN A 31 -0.84 -4.98 8.31
C GLN A 31 0.44 -5.53 7.66
N ILE A 32 0.29 -6.49 6.73
CA ILE A 32 1.41 -7.06 5.99
C ILE A 32 2.05 -5.99 5.10
N PHE A 33 1.24 -5.19 4.40
CA PHE A 33 1.72 -4.11 3.54
C PHE A 33 2.51 -3.05 4.31
N ILE A 34 2.03 -2.66 5.50
CA ILE A 34 2.72 -1.71 6.38
C ILE A 34 4.05 -2.30 6.87
N THR A 35 4.04 -3.56 7.29
CA THR A 35 5.27 -4.27 7.72
C THR A 35 6.29 -4.31 6.60
N TYR A 36 5.86 -4.65 5.38
CA TYR A 36 6.71 -4.71 4.20
C TYR A 36 7.33 -3.34 3.87
N ILE A 37 6.54 -2.26 3.86
CA ILE A 37 7.07 -0.91 3.66
C ILE A 37 8.07 -0.56 4.76
N CYS A 38 7.81 -0.92 6.01
CA CYS A 38 8.73 -0.64 7.11
C CYS A 38 10.06 -1.41 7.00
N GLU A 39 10.05 -2.62 6.40
CA GLU A 39 11.26 -3.40 6.17
C GLU A 39 12.04 -2.94 4.93
N GLU A 40 11.35 -2.68 3.82
CA GLU A 40 11.94 -2.29 2.55
C GLU A 40 12.36 -0.80 2.54
N ASP A 41 11.50 0.09 3.03
CA ASP A 41 11.70 1.53 2.99
C ASP A 41 11.23 2.24 4.27
N ARG A 42 12.13 2.25 5.26
CA ARG A 42 11.94 2.93 6.55
C ARG A 42 11.72 4.44 6.41
N TYR A 43 12.28 5.07 5.37
CA TYR A 43 12.11 6.50 5.14
C TYR A 43 10.71 6.80 4.62
N LEU A 44 10.21 5.98 3.71
CA LEU A 44 8.83 6.04 3.24
C LEU A 44 7.86 5.71 4.38
N ALA A 45 8.14 4.68 5.18
CA ALA A 45 7.34 4.35 6.36
C ALA A 45 7.25 5.54 7.33
N GLY A 46 8.38 6.18 7.63
CA GLY A 46 8.43 7.38 8.47
C GLY A 46 7.69 8.57 7.87
N THR A 47 7.81 8.79 6.56
CA THR A 47 7.10 9.86 5.84
C THR A 47 5.58 9.67 5.86
N LEU A 48 5.12 8.42 5.77
CA LEU A 48 3.71 8.06 5.81
C LEU A 48 3.18 7.89 7.25
N GLY A 49 4.03 8.03 8.27
CA GLY A 49 3.67 7.78 9.67
C GLY A 49 3.29 6.32 9.95
N LEU A 50 3.72 5.40 9.08
CA LEU A 50 3.45 3.98 9.20
C LEU A 50 4.48 3.36 10.16
N SER A 51 3.99 2.83 11.26
CA SER A 51 4.76 1.97 12.15
C SER A 51 4.31 0.54 11.91
N ALA A 52 5.25 -0.39 11.70
CA ALA A 52 4.95 -1.80 11.80
C ALA A 52 4.49 -2.07 13.23
N GLY A 53 3.17 -2.08 13.45
CA GLY A 53 2.56 -2.37 14.73
C GLY A 53 3.02 -3.75 15.19
N LYS A 54 4.05 -3.79 16.03
CA LYS A 54 4.30 -4.92 16.92
C LYS A 54 3.10 -4.93 17.85
N GLY A 55 2.26 -5.94 17.72
CA GLY A 55 1.07 -6.10 18.55
C GLY A 55 1.40 -5.86 20.04
N GLN A 56 0.52 -5.11 20.70
CA GLN A 56 0.33 -5.22 22.14
C GLN A 56 -0.67 -6.34 22.41
#